data_AF-A0A497FGI4-F1
#
_entry.id   AF-A0A497FGI4-F1
#
_cell.length_a   1.000
_cell.length_b   1.000
_cell.length_c   1.000
_cell.angle_alpha   90.00
_cell.angle_beta   90.00
_cell.angle_gamma   90.00
#
_symmetry.space_group_name_H-M   'P 1'
#
loop_
_entity.id
_entity.type
_entity.pdbx_description
1 polymer ?
#
loop_
_entity_poly.entity_id
_entity_poly.type
_entity_poly.pdbx_seq_one_letter_code
_entity_poly.pdbx_strand_id
1 'polypeptide(L)'
;MLIAALFLTPIIGLYELPISKEILGYIFIALGAAGISGFQLFPYAIMADIIHEDEIKTGENRAGLYTGFDSIPLNIFQTLAYIISGYIMSLPEIPGRSYTAGLIWWGPIGGLFVILGTLLLTKVNVDPFL
;
A
#
# COMPACT_ATOMS: atom_id res chain seq x y z
N MET A 1 4.59 -5.18 -16.14
CA MET A 1 4.85 -6.51 -15.56
C MET A 1 4.08 -6.72 -14.25
N LEU A 2 4.22 -5.84 -13.25
CA LEU A 2 3.51 -5.95 -11.94
C LEU A 2 1.97 -5.95 -12.05
N ILE A 3 1.39 -5.00 -12.80
CA ILE A 3 -0.07 -4.92 -13.01
C ILE A 3 -0.61 -6.21 -13.62
N ALA A 4 0.06 -6.73 -14.65
CA ALA A 4 -0.34 -7.99 -15.29
C ALA A 4 -0.26 -9.18 -14.31
N ALA A 5 0.79 -9.25 -13.48
CA ALA A 5 0.91 -10.30 -12.47
C ALA A 5 -0.22 -10.24 -11.42
N LEU A 6 -0.62 -9.05 -10.99
CA LEU A 6 -1.73 -8.86 -10.03
C LEU A 6 -3.08 -9.26 -10.62
N PHE A 7 -3.36 -8.92 -11.88
CA PHE A 7 -4.60 -9.34 -12.54
C PHE A 7 -4.64 -10.84 -12.84
N LEU A 8 -3.48 -11.48 -13.03
CA LEU A 8 -3.35 -12.89 -13.34
C LEU A 8 -3.28 -13.79 -12.09
N THR A 9 -3.38 -13.26 -10.86
CA THR A 9 -3.39 -14.09 -9.65
C THR A 9 -4.47 -15.19 -9.64
N PRO A 10 -5.66 -15.05 -10.27
CA PRO A 10 -6.60 -16.18 -10.39
C PRO A 10 -6.13 -17.34 -11.25
N ILE A 11 -5.15 -17.10 -12.13
CA ILE A 11 -4.58 -18.12 -13.01
C ILE A 11 -3.26 -18.63 -12.42
N ILE A 12 -2.37 -17.72 -12.04
CA ILE A 12 -1.06 -18.04 -11.45
C ILE A 12 -1.24 -18.74 -10.10
N GLY A 13 -2.20 -18.27 -9.29
CA GLY A 13 -2.51 -18.84 -7.99
C GLY A 13 -3.09 -20.25 -8.06
N LEU A 14 -3.40 -20.81 -9.22
CA LEU A 14 -3.82 -22.20 -9.38
C LEU A 14 -2.65 -23.13 -9.77
N TYR A 15 -1.50 -22.58 -10.17
CA TYR A 15 -0.34 -23.36 -10.57
C TYR A 15 0.67 -23.50 -9.43
N GLU A 16 1.33 -24.64 -9.33
CA GLU A 16 2.46 -24.81 -8.41
C GLU A 16 3.76 -24.46 -9.14
N LEU A 17 4.36 -23.33 -8.76
CA LEU A 17 5.64 -22.92 -9.30
C LEU A 17 6.74 -23.87 -8.79
N PRO A 18 7.75 -24.21 -9.62
CA PRO A 18 8.87 -25.06 -9.23
C PRO A 18 9.90 -24.34 -8.33
N ILE A 19 9.45 -23.36 -7.54
CA ILE A 19 10.26 -22.51 -6.65
C ILE A 19 9.71 -22.67 -5.24
N SER A 20 10.60 -22.74 -4.23
CA SER A 20 10.16 -22.77 -2.83
C SER A 20 9.27 -21.57 -2.51
N LYS A 21 8.12 -21.84 -1.88
CA LYS A 21 7.16 -20.83 -1.42
C LYS A 21 7.80 -19.85 -0.43
N GLU A 22 8.79 -20.30 0.34
CA GLU A 22 9.52 -19.47 1.31
C GLU A 22 10.37 -18.41 0.60
N ILE A 23 11.10 -18.82 -0.44
CA ILE A 23 11.94 -17.91 -1.25
C ILE A 23 11.05 -16.88 -1.96
N LEU A 24 9.93 -17.32 -2.54
CA LEU A 24 8.95 -16.41 -3.14
C LEU A 24 8.39 -15.42 -2.11
N GLY A 25 8.08 -15.88 -0.90
CA GLY A 25 7.64 -15.05 0.21
C GLY A 25 8.66 -13.96 0.57
N TYR A 26 9.93 -14.33 0.72
CA TYR A 26 11.00 -13.37 1.03
C TYR A 26 11.20 -12.33 -0.08
N ILE A 27 11.16 -12.74 -1.35
CA ILE A 27 11.26 -11.82 -2.48
C ILE A 27 10.07 -10.85 -2.47
N PHE A 28 8.86 -11.34 -2.22
CA PHE A 28 7.66 -10.50 -2.13
C PHE A 28 7.76 -9.49 -0.98
N ILE A 29 8.21 -9.92 0.20
CA ILE A 29 8.41 -9.03 1.35
C ILE A 29 9.46 -7.96 1.04
N ALA A 30 10.59 -8.32 0.41
CA ALA A 30 11.64 -7.38 0.07
C ALA A 30 11.17 -6.31 -0.92
N LEU A 31 10.47 -6.72 -1.98
CA LEU A 31 9.91 -5.80 -2.98
C LEU A 31 8.80 -4.93 -2.39
N GLY A 32 7.93 -5.52 -1.56
CA GLY A 32 6.87 -4.80 -0.86
C GLY A 32 7.43 -3.75 0.10
N ALA A 33 8.46 -4.09 0.87
CA ALA A 33 9.12 -3.19 1.80
C ALA A 33 9.75 -1.97 1.09
N ALA A 34 10.40 -2.19 -0.05
CA ALA A 34 10.97 -1.11 -0.86
C ALA A 34 9.89 -0.16 -1.41
N GLY A 35 8.69 -0.67 -1.74
CA GLY A 35 7.57 0.17 -2.15
C GLY A 35 6.97 0.96 -0.97
N ILE A 36 6.74 0.29 0.16
CA ILE A 36 6.16 0.89 1.36
C ILE A 36 7.08 1.97 1.95
N SER A 37 8.40 1.81 1.86
CA SER A 37 9.33 2.80 2.42
C SER A 37 9.17 4.20 1.81
N GLY A 38 8.91 4.29 0.51
CA GLY A 38 8.64 5.58 -0.14
C GLY A 38 7.33 6.20 0.35
N PHE A 39 6.26 5.40 0.39
CA PHE A 39 4.96 5.84 0.91
C PHE A 39 5.04 6.33 2.36
N GLN A 40 5.86 5.68 3.20
CA GLN A 40 6.00 6.08 4.59
C GLN A 40 6.89 7.33 4.74
N LEU A 41 7.97 7.45 3.98
CA LEU A 41 8.97 8.50 4.19
C LEU A 41 8.52 9.87 3.64
N PHE A 42 7.96 9.91 2.44
CA PHE A 42 7.67 11.19 1.76
C PHE A 42 6.63 12.06 2.48
N PRO A 43 5.49 11.53 2.98
CA PRO A 43 4.51 12.36 3.68
C PRO A 43 5.07 13.02 4.94
N TYR A 44 5.91 12.31 5.70
CA TYR A 44 6.53 12.90 6.89
C TYR A 44 7.50 14.02 6.54
N ALA A 45 8.30 13.87 5.48
CA ALA A 45 9.20 14.92 5.02
C ALA A 45 8.42 16.17 4.55
N ILE A 46 7.41 15.99 3.70
CA ILE A 46 6.55 17.07 3.20
C ILE A 46 5.83 17.78 4.36
N MET A 47 5.31 17.01 5.32
CA MET A 47 4.62 17.57 6.47
C MET A 47 5.56 18.37 7.38
N ALA A 48 6.81 17.92 7.56
CA ALA A 48 7.81 18.67 8.30
C ALA A 48 8.15 20.02 7.64
N ASP A 49 8.28 20.05 6.31
CA ASP A 49 8.52 21.29 5.56
C ASP A 49 7.35 22.28 5.70
N ILE A 50 6.11 21.78 5.63
CA ILE A 50 4.90 22.61 5.84
C ILE A 50 4.85 23.18 7.26
N ILE A 51 5.13 22.36 8.28
CA ILE A 51 5.17 22.79 9.69
C ILE A 51 6.22 23.87 9.87
N HIS A 52 7.41 23.70 9.28
CA HIS A 52 8.49 24.66 9.37
C HIS A 52 8.14 25.99 8.70
N GLU A 53 7.52 25.95 7.52
CA GLU A 53 7.07 27.15 6.81
C GLU A 53 5.97 27.90 7.59
N ASP A 54 5.03 27.18 8.20
CA ASP A 54 3.98 27.77 9.06
C ASP A 54 4.58 28.45 10.30
N GLU A 55 5.57 27.82 10.95
CA GLU A 55 6.27 28.37 12.10
C GLU A 55 7.01 29.68 11.75
N ILE A 56 7.67 29.73 10.57
CA ILE A 56 8.34 30.96 10.09
C ILE A 56 7.32 32.08 9.84
N LYS A 57 6.16 31.77 9.25
CA LYS A 57 5.15 32.78 8.88
C LYS A 57 4.35 33.30 10.07
N THR A 58 4.01 32.43 11.01
CA THR A 58 3.11 32.74 12.13
C THR A 58 3.84 33.05 13.44
N GLY A 59 5.07 32.55 13.60
CA GLY A 59 5.81 32.58 14.86
C GLY A 59 5.27 31.64 15.93
N GLU A 60 4.25 30.82 15.62
CA GLU A 60 3.66 29.85 16.54
C GLU A 60 4.11 28.43 16.21
N ASN A 61 4.53 27.69 17.24
CA ASN A 61 4.85 26.28 17.07
C ASN A 61 3.58 25.43 17.14
N ARG A 62 3.15 24.91 15.98
CA ARG A 62 1.93 24.09 15.84
C ARG A 62 2.21 22.65 15.41
N ALA A 63 3.46 22.20 15.49
CA ALA A 63 3.89 20.89 14.99
C ALA A 63 3.02 19.73 15.49
N GLY A 64 2.70 19.72 16.80
CA GLY A 64 1.88 18.68 17.41
C GLY A 64 0.44 18.61 16.88
N LEU A 65 -0.13 19.73 16.44
CA LEU A 65 -1.47 19.78 15.87
C LEU A 65 -1.50 19.12 14.48
N TYR A 66 -0.53 19.44 13.63
CA TYR A 66 -0.40 18.85 12.29
C TYR A 66 -0.20 17.33 12.37
N THR A 67 0.77 16.87 13.17
CA THR A 67 1.06 15.43 13.31
C THR A 67 -0.07 14.66 13.99
N GLY A 68 -0.73 15.29 14.98
CA GLY A 68 -1.86 14.71 15.68
C GLY A 68 -3.09 14.55 14.78
N PHE A 69 -3.36 15.55 13.94
CA PHE A 69 -4.48 15.52 13.01
C PHE A 69 -4.28 14.49 11.89
N ASP A 70 -3.08 14.37 11.32
CA ASP A 70 -2.74 13.38 10.28
C ASP A 70 -2.98 11.93 10.74
N SER A 71 -2.71 11.66 12.01
CA SER A 71 -2.87 10.32 12.59
C SER A 71 -4.33 9.84 12.64
N ILE A 72 -5.31 10.74 12.72
CA ILE A 72 -6.73 10.40 12.86
C ILE A 72 -7.26 9.68 11.60
N PRO A 73 -7.26 10.28 10.40
CA PRO A 73 -7.71 9.61 9.19
C PRO A 73 -6.86 8.37 8.91
N LEU A 74 -5.54 8.44 9.11
CA LEU A 74 -4.65 7.31 8.91
C LEU A 74 -5.08 6.08 9.72
N ASN A 75 -5.32 6.24 11.02
CA ASN A 75 -5.73 5.15 11.91
C ASN A 75 -7.12 4.59 11.56
N ILE A 76 -8.06 5.44 11.12
CA ILE A 76 -9.37 5.00 10.66
C ILE A 76 -9.21 4.09 9.43
N PHE A 77 -8.47 4.53 8.42
CA PHE A 77 -8.26 3.75 7.21
C PHE A 77 -7.44 2.47 7.45
N GLN A 78 -6.44 2.51 8.34
CA GLN A 78 -5.72 1.31 8.75
C GLN A 78 -6.65 0.29 9.42
N THR A 79 -7.54 0.75 10.32
CA THR A 79 -8.53 -0.13 10.97
C THR A 79 -9.48 -0.73 9.94
N LEU A 80 -9.97 0.06 8.99
CA LEU A 80 -10.77 -0.44 7.87
C LEU A 80 -10.01 -1.47 7.02
N ALA A 81 -8.73 -1.23 6.75
CA ALA A 81 -7.89 -2.16 6.02
C ALA A 81 -7.75 -3.51 6.77
N TYR A 82 -7.61 -3.49 8.10
CA TYR A 82 -7.60 -4.73 8.90
C TYR A 82 -8.93 -5.47 8.87
N ILE A 83 -10.06 -4.75 8.95
CA ILE A 83 -11.40 -5.34 8.83
C ILE A 83 -11.57 -6.03 7.47
N ILE A 84 -11.22 -5.33 6.39
CA ILE A 84 -11.29 -5.86 5.02
C ILE A 84 -10.36 -7.08 4.87
N SER A 85 -9.14 -7.00 5.40
CA SER A 85 -8.18 -8.12 5.37
C SER A 85 -8.72 -9.34 6.11
N GLY A 86 -9.30 -9.15 7.29
CA GLY A 86 -9.96 -10.21 8.05
C GLY A 86 -11.12 -10.84 7.27
N TYR A 87 -11.94 -10.02 6.59
CA TYR A 87 -13.01 -10.52 5.73
C TYR A 87 -12.47 -11.36 4.57
N ILE A 88 -11.43 -10.89 3.88
CA ILE A 88 -10.77 -11.63 2.78
C ILE A 88 -10.23 -12.99 3.27
N MET A 89 -9.68 -13.04 4.48
CA MET A 89 -9.18 -14.27 5.11
C MET A 89 -10.29 -15.18 5.66
N SER A 90 -11.51 -14.68 5.83
CA SER A 90 -12.67 -15.49 6.24
C SER A 90 -13.37 -16.20 5.08
N LEU A 91 -13.04 -15.85 3.83
CA LEU A 91 -13.63 -16.48 2.65
C LEU A 91 -13.20 -17.96 2.52
N PRO A 92 -14.02 -18.81 1.86
CA PRO A 92 -13.74 -20.23 1.74
C PRO A 92 -12.34 -20.53 1.18
N GLU A 93 -11.70 -21.55 1.75
CA GLU A 93 -10.47 -22.12 1.19
C GLU A 93 -10.74 -22.78 -0.16
N ILE A 94 -9.73 -22.73 -1.03
CA ILE A 94 -9.80 -23.39 -2.32
C ILE A 94 -9.53 -24.89 -2.10
N PRO A 95 -10.35 -25.80 -2.64
CA PRO A 95 -10.16 -27.24 -2.47
C PRO A 95 -8.73 -27.67 -2.83
N GLY A 96 -8.05 -28.35 -1.89
CA GLY A 96 -6.68 -28.83 -2.07
C GLY A 96 -5.59 -27.76 -1.92
N ARG A 97 -5.89 -26.59 -1.35
CA ARG A 97 -4.95 -25.49 -1.12
C ARG A 97 -5.06 -24.96 0.31
N SER A 98 -3.99 -24.34 0.79
CA SER A 98 -3.88 -23.79 2.16
C SER A 98 -4.19 -22.29 2.25
N TYR A 99 -4.86 -21.71 1.25
CA TYR A 99 -5.18 -20.28 1.21
C TYR A 99 -6.61 -20.05 0.69
N THR A 100 -7.16 -18.91 1.06
CA THR A 100 -8.55 -18.55 0.78
C THR A 100 -8.74 -18.06 -0.65
N ALA A 101 -9.95 -18.26 -1.18
CA ALA A 101 -10.36 -17.67 -2.45
C ALA A 101 -10.28 -16.14 -2.43
N GLY A 102 -10.44 -15.54 -1.24
CA GLY A 102 -10.28 -14.10 -1.05
C GLY A 102 -8.91 -13.58 -1.48
N LEU A 103 -7.83 -14.28 -1.11
CA LEU A 103 -6.47 -13.86 -1.47
C LEU A 103 -6.22 -13.91 -2.98
N ILE A 104 -6.86 -14.83 -3.69
CA ILE A 104 -6.81 -14.87 -5.16
C ILE A 104 -7.46 -13.63 -5.77
N TRP A 105 -8.70 -13.34 -5.35
CA TRP A 105 -9.51 -12.25 -5.90
C TRP A 105 -9.02 -10.87 -5.47
N TRP A 106 -8.24 -10.79 -4.40
CA TRP A 106 -7.60 -9.56 -3.97
C TRP A 106 -6.55 -9.05 -4.97
N GLY A 107 -5.91 -9.94 -5.74
CA GLY A 107 -4.92 -9.55 -6.74
C GLY A 107 -5.47 -8.59 -7.81
N PRO A 108 -6.57 -8.92 -8.53
CA PRO A 108 -7.17 -8.01 -9.49
C PRO A 108 -7.62 -6.67 -8.89
N ILE A 109 -8.15 -6.69 -7.66
CA ILE A 109 -8.54 -5.48 -6.93
C ILE A 109 -7.31 -4.60 -6.67
N GLY A 110 -6.22 -5.19 -6.15
CA GLY A 110 -4.95 -4.49 -5.99
C GLY A 110 -4.40 -3.97 -7.32
N GLY A 111 -4.51 -4.75 -8.39
CA GLY A 111 -4.14 -4.34 -9.74
C GLY A 111 -4.90 -3.09 -10.22
N LEU A 112 -6.20 -2.99 -9.93
CA LEU A 112 -7.00 -1.81 -10.23
C LEU A 112 -6.47 -0.57 -9.49
N PHE A 113 -6.17 -0.69 -8.19
CA PHE A 113 -5.59 0.41 -7.42
C PHE A 113 -4.21 0.83 -7.94
N VAL A 114 -3.36 -0.12 -8.35
CA VAL A 114 -2.06 0.19 -8.97
C VAL A 114 -2.25 0.96 -10.29
N ILE A 115 -3.24 0.59 -11.11
CA ILE A 115 -3.55 1.33 -12.35
C ILE A 115 -4.00 2.75 -12.02
N LEU A 116 -4.95 2.91 -11.09
CA LEU A 116 -5.45 4.22 -10.69
C LEU A 116 -4.33 5.10 -10.12
N GLY A 117 -3.48 4.54 -9.25
CA GLY A 117 -2.32 5.24 -8.69
C GLY A 117 -1.32 5.63 -9.77
N THR A 118 -1.04 4.76 -10.73
CA THR A 118 -0.14 5.07 -11.85
C THR A 118 -0.72 6.20 -12.71
N LEU A 119 -2.01 6.17 -13.05
CA LEU A 119 -2.66 7.23 -13.80
C LEU A 119 -2.65 8.56 -13.05
N LEU A 120 -2.82 8.53 -11.73
CA LEU A 120 -2.72 9.74 -10.90
C LEU A 120 -1.30 10.31 -10.95
N LEU A 121 -0.27 9.49 -10.80
CA LEU A 121 1.13 9.92 -10.89
C LEU A 121 1.47 10.53 -12.25
N THR A 122 0.89 10.07 -13.35
CA THR A 122 1.10 10.72 -14.66
C THR A 122 0.51 12.13 -14.76
N LYS A 123 -0.42 12.50 -13.85
CA LYS A 123 -1.08 13.81 -13.83
C LYS A 123 -0.51 14.75 -12.77
N VAL A 124 0.30 14.24 -11.85
CA VAL A 124 0.90 15.03 -10.77
C VAL A 124 2.35 15.25 -11.09
N ASN A 125 2.80 16.51 -11.04
CA ASN A 125 4.23 16.78 -11.10
C ASN A 125 4.83 16.41 -9.74
N VAL A 126 5.61 15.32 -9.71
CA VAL A 126 6.22 14.79 -8.48
C VAL A 126 7.56 15.48 -8.19
N ASP A 127 8.02 16.38 -9.08
CA ASP A 127 9.27 17.09 -8.93
C ASP A 127 9.14 18.16 -7.84
N PRO A 128 9.82 18.03 -6.68
CA PRO A 128 9.71 19.00 -5.59
C PRO A 128 10.53 20.29 -5.85
N PHE A 129 11.20 20.40 -7.01
CA PHE A 129 12.14 21.46 -7.33
C PHE A 129 11.76 22.31 -8.56
N LEU A 130 10.51 22.21 -9.04
CA LEU A 130 9.96 23.03 -10.14
C LEU A 130 8.79 23.90 -9.67
#